data_AF-A0A4R7P409-F1
#
_entry.id   AF-A0A4R7P409-F1
#
_cell.length_a   1.000
_cell.length_b   1.000
_cell.length_c   1.000
_cell.angle_alpha   90.00
_cell.angle_beta   90.00
_cell.angle_gamma   90.00
#
_symmetry.space_group_name_H-M   'P 1'
#
loop_
_entity.id
_entity.type
_entity.pdbx_description
1 polymer ?
#
loop_
_entity_poly.entity_id
_entity_poly.type
_entity_poly.pdbx_seq_one_letter_code
_entity_poly.pdbx_strand_id
1 'polypeptide(L)'
;MSKFLRVLQKAGLVEADAAVDVPASLESEVLAEVPLEGSAPEPSVPSTAVLSESESRIEESRSFEVLYAERGVPSSPFPAEKLLKLLDGLRAMDPPVRKAAVLAMDAADDNWTIDDAALDASRKIKALNDTKALLVQQAASQAAHAQERLKAREQRQADALAAIRQQIGDLEALMQREVEKATAEKAALGAEVKSAQEASMRESARLDTEIVRLQEVLDTFVAPAAAPAAPRSS
;
A
#
# COMPACT_ATOMS: atom_id res chain seq x y z
N MET A 1 -30.78 -1.82 6.31
CA MET A 1 -29.51 -1.81 5.54
C MET A 1 -28.39 -2.34 6.41
N SER A 2 -27.90 -3.54 6.11
CA SER A 2 -27.05 -4.34 7.01
C SER A 2 -25.70 -3.68 7.27
N LYS A 3 -25.21 -3.71 8.52
CA LYS A 3 -23.93 -3.11 8.94
C LYS A 3 -22.75 -3.60 8.09
N PHE A 4 -22.86 -4.82 7.54
CA PHE A 4 -21.89 -5.43 6.65
C PHE A 4 -21.70 -4.67 5.33
N LEU A 5 -22.79 -4.20 4.71
CA LEU A 5 -22.73 -3.41 3.47
C LEU A 5 -22.02 -2.07 3.69
N ARG A 6 -22.16 -1.48 4.88
CA ARG A 6 -21.52 -0.21 5.23
C ARG A 6 -20.00 -0.35 5.42
N VAL A 7 -19.54 -1.52 5.86
CA VAL A 7 -18.11 -1.84 5.99
C VAL A 7 -17.48 -2.07 4.61
N LEU A 8 -18.18 -2.74 3.71
CA LEU A 8 -17.71 -2.97 2.34
C LEU A 8 -17.66 -1.68 1.50
N GLN A 9 -18.63 -0.78 1.69
CA GLN A 9 -18.64 0.53 1.04
C GLN A 9 -17.48 1.42 1.55
N LYS A 10 -17.17 1.38 2.86
CA LYS A 10 -16.05 2.12 3.45
C LYS A 10 -14.67 1.57 3.02
N ALA A 11 -14.61 0.31 2.63
CA ALA A 11 -13.42 -0.34 2.06
C ALA A 11 -13.30 -0.16 0.53
N GLY A 12 -14.22 0.57 -0.12
CA GLY A 12 -14.18 0.83 -1.56
C GLY A 12 -14.51 -0.38 -2.44
N LEU A 13 -15.13 -1.43 -1.88
CA LEU A 13 -15.36 -2.70 -2.58
C LEU A 13 -16.73 -2.82 -3.28
N VAL A 14 -17.60 -1.82 -3.11
CA VAL A 14 -18.93 -1.76 -3.72
C VAL A 14 -19.18 -0.34 -4.22
N GLU A 15 -19.25 -0.18 -5.54
CA GLU A 15 -19.73 1.05 -6.19
C GLU A 15 -21.25 1.11 -6.10
N ALA A 16 -21.76 2.25 -5.63
CA ALA A 16 -23.19 2.54 -5.69
C ALA A 16 -23.52 2.87 -7.15
N ASP A 17 -24.24 1.97 -7.79
CA ASP A 17 -24.90 2.21 -9.07
C ASP A 17 -25.82 3.44 -8.93
N ALA A 18 -25.40 4.54 -9.56
CA ALA A 18 -26.20 5.74 -9.71
C ALA A 18 -26.12 6.14 -11.19
N ALA A 19 -27.03 5.52 -11.94
CA ALA A 19 -27.75 6.07 -13.09
C ALA A 19 -26.92 6.89 -14.10
N VAL A 20 -26.66 6.26 -15.23
CA VAL A 20 -26.50 6.95 -16.51
C VAL A 20 -27.74 7.79 -16.78
N ASP A 21 -27.58 9.10 -16.88
CA ASP A 21 -28.42 9.93 -17.74
C ASP A 21 -27.56 11.01 -18.39
N VAL A 22 -27.45 10.93 -19.71
CA VAL A 22 -26.91 12.02 -20.55
C VAL A 22 -28.03 12.33 -21.53
N PRO A 23 -28.45 13.60 -21.62
CA PRO A 23 -28.29 14.26 -22.91
C PRO A 23 -27.84 15.73 -22.81
N ALA A 24 -26.86 16.03 -23.66
CA ALA A 24 -26.80 17.15 -24.62
C ALA A 24 -27.20 18.59 -24.20
N SER A 25 -26.23 19.49 -24.45
CA SER A 25 -26.38 20.72 -25.26
C SER A 25 -26.68 22.07 -24.58
N LEU A 26 -25.63 22.90 -24.58
CA LEU A 26 -25.54 24.33 -24.97
C LEU A 26 -26.19 25.46 -24.11
N GLU A 27 -25.42 26.57 -24.10
CA GLU A 27 -25.77 27.97 -23.81
C GLU A 27 -25.77 28.41 -22.33
N SER A 28 -24.72 29.13 -21.89
CA SER A 28 -24.59 30.60 -21.85
C SER A 28 -25.46 31.26 -20.78
N GLU A 29 -24.82 31.89 -19.78
CA GLU A 29 -24.86 33.35 -19.53
C GLU A 29 -24.65 33.72 -18.03
N VAL A 30 -23.95 34.84 -17.83
CA VAL A 30 -23.90 35.81 -16.69
C VAL A 30 -23.29 35.46 -15.31
N LEU A 31 -22.11 36.08 -15.07
CA LEU A 31 -21.77 37.06 -14.01
C LEU A 31 -22.43 36.92 -12.61
N ALA A 32 -21.60 36.70 -11.57
CA ALA A 32 -21.22 37.72 -10.56
C ALA A 32 -20.76 37.13 -9.20
N GLU A 33 -19.64 37.68 -8.72
CA GLU A 33 -19.20 37.93 -7.33
C GLU A 33 -19.22 36.88 -6.19
N VAL A 34 -18.00 36.70 -5.66
CA VAL A 34 -17.48 36.11 -4.40
C VAL A 34 -18.00 36.93 -3.19
N PRO A 35 -18.32 36.42 -1.96
CA PRO A 35 -17.30 35.82 -1.06
C PRO A 35 -17.71 34.88 0.13
N LEU A 36 -16.70 34.11 0.56
CA LEU A 36 -16.35 33.67 1.93
C LEU A 36 -17.08 32.50 2.68
N GLU A 37 -16.19 31.61 3.15
CA GLU A 37 -16.17 30.90 4.44
C GLU A 37 -17.01 29.65 4.69
N GLY A 38 -16.27 28.54 4.86
CA GLY A 38 -16.73 27.26 5.37
C GLY A 38 -15.60 26.23 5.41
N SER A 39 -14.43 26.62 5.91
CA SER A 39 -13.27 25.73 6.08
C SER A 39 -13.50 24.78 7.27
N ALA A 40 -13.48 23.47 7.01
CA ALA A 40 -13.37 22.41 8.01
C ALA A 40 -12.54 21.26 7.41
N PRO A 41 -11.76 20.53 8.23
CA PRO A 41 -10.34 20.35 8.00
C PRO A 41 -10.04 19.16 7.10
N GLU A 42 -9.28 19.39 6.04
CA GLU A 42 -8.56 18.31 5.37
C GLU A 42 -7.51 17.74 6.34
N PRO A 43 -7.37 16.40 6.41
CA PRO A 43 -6.35 15.78 7.22
C PRO A 43 -4.98 16.24 6.71
N SER A 44 -4.24 16.95 7.55
CA SER A 44 -2.84 17.26 7.34
C SER A 44 -2.06 15.96 7.20
N VAL A 45 -1.90 15.50 5.96
CA VAL A 45 -0.76 14.67 5.60
C VAL A 45 0.47 15.49 5.98
N PRO A 46 1.38 14.97 6.82
CA PRO A 46 2.65 15.65 7.01
C PRO A 46 3.26 15.73 5.63
N SER A 47 3.38 16.97 5.13
CA SER A 47 4.14 17.30 3.93
C SER A 47 5.58 16.96 4.28
N THR A 48 5.90 15.68 4.13
CA THR A 48 7.25 15.18 4.09
C THR A 48 7.74 15.82 2.83
N ALA A 49 8.57 16.85 2.96
CA ALA A 49 9.23 17.50 1.85
C ALA A 49 9.84 16.37 1.01
N VAL A 50 9.13 16.02 -0.07
CA VAL A 50 9.67 15.18 -1.11
C VAL A 50 10.68 16.11 -1.75
N LEU A 51 11.90 16.10 -1.23
CA LEU A 51 13.05 16.60 -1.96
C LEU A 51 12.91 15.95 -3.33
N SER A 52 12.62 16.78 -4.33
CA SER A 52 12.34 16.35 -5.69
C SER A 52 13.39 15.31 -6.07
N GLU A 53 12.98 14.09 -6.36
CA GLU A 53 13.88 12.93 -6.57
C GLU A 53 14.91 13.22 -7.70
N SER A 54 14.60 14.22 -8.53
CA SER A 54 15.42 14.82 -9.58
C SER A 54 16.60 15.69 -9.11
N GLU A 55 16.55 16.32 -7.92
CA GLU A 55 17.62 17.20 -7.42
C GLU A 55 18.76 16.42 -6.74
N SER A 56 18.49 15.16 -6.37
CA SER A 56 19.48 14.29 -5.72
C SER A 56 20.17 13.31 -6.65
N ARG A 57 19.89 13.29 -7.95
CA ARG A 57 20.57 12.35 -8.84
C ARG A 57 21.98 12.87 -9.16
N ILE A 58 23.00 12.02 -8.95
CA ILE A 58 24.35 12.31 -9.42
C ILE A 58 24.32 12.36 -10.95
N GLU A 59 24.59 13.53 -11.52
CA GLU A 59 24.68 13.74 -12.95
C GLU A 59 26.06 13.29 -13.46
N GLU A 60 26.06 12.35 -14.41
CA GLU A 60 27.27 11.82 -15.03
C GLU A 60 27.70 12.65 -16.24
N SER A 61 28.98 12.59 -16.60
CA SER A 61 29.53 13.20 -17.83
C SER A 61 29.34 14.73 -17.93
N ARG A 62 29.29 15.42 -16.79
CA ARG A 62 29.31 16.89 -16.73
C ARG A 62 30.58 17.43 -17.38
N SER A 63 30.48 18.51 -18.15
CA SER A 63 31.64 19.10 -18.81
C SER A 63 32.62 19.70 -17.79
N PHE A 64 33.92 19.56 -18.03
CA PHE A 64 34.94 20.10 -17.14
C PHE A 64 34.87 21.63 -17.03
N GLU A 65 34.47 22.33 -18.10
CA GLU A 65 34.27 23.78 -18.08
C GLU A 65 33.23 24.22 -17.05
N VAL A 66 32.12 23.48 -16.95
CA VAL A 66 31.10 23.73 -15.93
C VAL A 66 31.65 23.47 -14.54
N LEU A 67 32.37 22.37 -14.33
CA LEU A 67 32.98 22.04 -13.04
C LEU A 67 34.01 23.10 -12.59
N TYR A 68 34.77 23.66 -13.52
CA TYR A 68 35.72 24.74 -13.24
C TYR A 68 35.01 26.05 -12.92
N ALA A 69 33.95 26.39 -13.68
CA ALA A 69 33.15 27.59 -13.45
C ALA A 69 32.44 27.56 -12.08
N GLU A 70 31.83 26.43 -11.70
CA GLU A 70 31.18 26.24 -10.40
C GLU A 70 32.14 26.44 -9.21
N ARG A 71 33.41 26.10 -9.40
CA ARG A 71 34.47 26.27 -8.39
C ARG A 71 35.19 27.60 -8.50
N GLY A 72 34.76 28.48 -9.40
CA GLY A 72 35.33 29.80 -9.58
C GLY A 72 36.78 29.77 -10.04
N VAL A 73 37.18 28.77 -10.84
CA VAL A 73 38.53 28.74 -11.41
C VAL A 73 38.67 29.90 -12.40
N PRO A 74 39.59 30.85 -12.15
CA PRO A 74 39.78 32.00 -13.03
C PRO A 74 40.40 31.56 -14.36
N SER A 75 40.10 32.31 -15.43
CA SER A 75 40.73 32.10 -16.73
C SER A 75 42.24 32.36 -16.67
N SER A 76 43.04 31.48 -17.28
CA SER A 76 44.48 31.61 -17.40
C SER A 76 44.87 32.13 -18.78
N PRO A 77 45.87 33.04 -18.90
CA PRO A 77 46.45 33.44 -20.18
C PRO A 77 46.93 32.24 -21.02
N PHE A 78 47.52 31.25 -20.35
CA PHE A 78 47.93 29.99 -20.95
C PHE A 78 47.36 28.79 -20.16
N PRO A 79 46.22 28.22 -20.61
CA PRO A 79 45.58 27.10 -19.93
C PRO A 79 46.40 25.82 -19.95
N ALA A 80 46.30 25.02 -18.90
CA ALA A 80 46.98 23.73 -18.76
C ALA A 80 46.70 22.77 -19.93
N GLU A 81 45.51 22.81 -20.53
CA GLU A 81 45.13 21.95 -21.66
C GLU A 81 45.94 22.27 -22.92
N LYS A 82 46.35 23.54 -23.11
CA LYS A 82 47.25 23.91 -24.21
C LYS A 82 48.63 23.31 -24.00
N LEU A 83 49.16 23.37 -22.78
CA LEU A 83 50.45 22.75 -22.43
C LEU A 83 50.38 21.22 -22.56
N LEU A 84 49.28 20.60 -22.13
CA LEU A 84 49.07 19.16 -22.30
C LEU A 84 49.03 18.76 -23.77
N LYS A 85 48.32 19.52 -24.62
CA LYS A 85 48.30 19.28 -26.07
C LYS A 85 49.68 19.43 -26.71
N LEU A 86 50.48 20.40 -26.27
CA LEU A 86 51.87 20.55 -26.70
C LEU A 86 52.71 19.32 -26.30
N LEU A 87 52.60 18.89 -25.04
CA LEU A 87 53.30 17.71 -24.53
C LEU A 87 52.88 16.43 -25.25
N ASP A 88 51.60 16.30 -25.59
CA ASP A 88 51.06 15.20 -26.40
C ASP A 88 51.62 15.22 -27.83
N GLY A 89 51.77 16.40 -28.43
CA GLY A 89 52.43 16.56 -29.73
C GLY A 89 53.91 16.18 -29.70
N LEU A 90 54.59 16.40 -28.57
CA LEU A 90 56.00 16.05 -28.35
C LEU A 90 56.18 14.65 -27.75
N ARG A 91 55.13 13.82 -27.72
CA ARG A 91 55.16 12.52 -27.04
C ARG A 91 56.13 11.52 -27.67
N ALA A 92 56.48 11.69 -28.95
CA ALA A 92 57.47 10.88 -29.65
C ALA A 92 58.93 11.12 -29.21
N MET A 93 59.19 12.24 -28.52
CA MET A 93 60.52 12.54 -27.98
C MET A 93 60.72 11.90 -26.61
N ASP A 94 61.97 11.59 -26.27
CA ASP A 94 62.33 11.15 -24.93
C ASP A 94 61.94 12.20 -23.87
N PRO A 95 61.45 11.79 -22.69
CA PRO A 95 61.01 12.72 -21.64
C PRO A 95 61.97 13.87 -21.30
N PRO A 96 63.30 13.67 -21.16
CA PRO A 96 64.22 14.78 -20.91
C PRO A 96 64.32 15.75 -22.09
N VAL A 97 64.28 15.24 -23.33
CA VAL A 97 64.34 16.06 -24.56
C VAL A 97 63.05 16.86 -24.72
N ARG A 98 61.89 16.25 -24.47
CA ARG A 98 60.59 16.94 -24.45
C ARG A 98 60.56 18.07 -23.43
N LYS A 99 61.07 17.84 -22.21
CA LYS A 99 61.15 18.88 -21.16
C LYS A 99 62.06 20.04 -21.60
N ALA A 100 63.23 19.74 -22.15
CA ALA A 100 64.15 20.76 -22.65
C ALA A 100 63.55 21.58 -23.80
N ALA A 101 62.82 20.94 -24.71
CA ALA A 101 62.12 21.63 -25.80
C ALA A 101 61.05 22.61 -25.29
N VAL A 102 60.23 22.19 -24.32
CA VAL A 102 59.20 23.07 -23.74
C VAL A 102 59.83 24.24 -22.98
N LEU A 103 60.91 24.01 -22.21
CA LEU A 103 61.66 25.09 -21.55
C LEU A 103 62.28 26.08 -22.54
N ALA A 104 62.78 25.58 -23.68
CA ALA A 104 63.30 26.44 -24.73
C ALA A 104 62.20 27.27 -25.42
N MET A 105 60.99 26.72 -25.57
CA MET A 105 59.85 27.46 -26.11
C MET A 105 59.35 28.54 -25.15
N ASP A 106 59.30 28.24 -23.85
CA ASP A 106 58.98 29.19 -22.78
C ASP A 106 59.96 30.36 -22.73
N ALA A 107 61.27 30.08 -22.84
CA ALA A 107 62.31 31.11 -22.87
C ALA A 107 62.33 31.94 -24.17
N ALA A 108 61.68 31.47 -25.25
CA ALA A 108 61.71 32.11 -26.56
C ALA A 108 60.43 32.91 -26.88
N ASP A 109 59.37 32.76 -26.09
CA ASP A 109 58.06 33.37 -26.33
C ASP A 109 57.58 34.10 -25.07
N ASP A 110 57.57 35.44 -25.09
CA ASP A 110 57.16 36.28 -23.96
C ASP A 110 55.64 36.26 -23.70
N ASN A 111 54.86 35.57 -24.55
CA ASN A 111 53.40 35.66 -24.56
C ASN A 111 52.72 34.58 -23.69
N TRP A 112 53.48 33.64 -23.13
CA TRP A 112 53.01 32.63 -22.17
C TRP A 112 54.14 32.17 -21.26
N THR A 113 53.78 31.60 -20.10
CA THR A 113 54.77 30.93 -19.23
C THR A 113 54.33 29.53 -18.82
N ILE A 114 55.28 28.64 -18.56
CA ILE A 114 55.03 27.34 -17.93
C ILE A 114 54.39 27.52 -16.55
N ASP A 115 54.79 28.56 -15.81
CA ASP A 115 54.25 28.87 -14.49
C ASP A 115 52.74 29.18 -14.54
N ASP A 116 52.27 29.89 -15.57
CA ASP A 116 50.83 30.15 -15.78
C ASP A 116 50.03 28.85 -15.98
N ALA A 117 50.55 27.93 -16.79
CA ALA A 117 49.92 26.62 -17.00
C ALA A 117 49.99 25.74 -15.76
N ALA A 118 51.10 25.77 -15.01
CA ALA A 118 51.25 25.02 -13.77
C ALA A 118 50.28 25.52 -12.69
N LEU A 119 50.13 26.83 -12.58
CA LEU A 119 49.21 27.46 -11.64
C LEU A 119 47.74 27.22 -12.04
N ASP A 120 47.39 27.28 -13.33
CA ASP A 120 46.08 26.88 -13.83
C ASP A 120 45.78 25.40 -13.53
N ALA A 121 46.73 24.50 -13.81
CA ALA A 121 46.61 23.08 -13.52
C ALA A 121 46.35 22.84 -12.02
N SER A 122 47.09 23.53 -11.14
CA SER A 122 46.91 23.41 -9.69
C SER A 122 45.49 23.79 -9.23
N ARG A 123 44.93 24.87 -9.82
CA ARG A 123 43.57 25.35 -9.53
C ARG A 123 42.52 24.37 -10.02
N LYS A 124 42.66 23.87 -11.25
CA LYS A 124 41.76 22.87 -11.84
C LYS A 124 41.80 21.55 -11.09
N ILE A 125 42.98 21.07 -10.69
CA ILE A 125 43.12 19.86 -9.86
C ILE A 125 42.40 20.03 -8.52
N LYS A 126 42.56 21.18 -7.86
CA LYS A 126 41.82 21.49 -6.63
C LYS A 126 40.31 21.44 -6.86
N ALA A 127 39.81 22.12 -7.89
CA ALA A 127 38.39 22.13 -8.24
C ALA A 127 37.82 20.73 -8.50
N LEU A 128 38.57 19.88 -9.20
CA LEU A 128 38.17 18.49 -9.46
C LEU A 128 38.20 17.64 -8.19
N ASN A 129 39.20 17.79 -7.34
CA ASN A 129 39.27 17.07 -6.06
C ASN A 129 38.12 17.47 -5.13
N ASP A 130 37.79 18.76 -5.04
CA ASP A 130 36.67 19.26 -4.25
C ASP A 130 35.32 18.73 -4.79
N THR A 131 35.20 18.61 -6.11
CA THR A 131 34.03 18.02 -6.77
C THR A 131 33.93 16.52 -6.51
N LYS A 132 35.05 15.79 -6.60
CA LYS A 132 35.10 14.36 -6.25
C LYS A 132 34.70 14.12 -4.79
N ALA A 133 35.18 14.94 -3.87
CA ALA A 133 34.84 14.85 -2.46
C ALA A 133 33.33 15.06 -2.23
N LEU A 134 32.75 16.08 -2.89
CA LEU A 134 31.32 16.34 -2.85
C LEU A 134 30.50 15.17 -3.39
N LEU A 135 30.90 14.58 -4.53
CA LEU A 135 30.22 13.42 -5.12
C LEU A 135 30.21 12.21 -4.18
N VAL A 136 31.33 11.93 -3.52
CA VAL A 136 31.43 10.85 -2.53
C VAL A 136 30.50 11.11 -1.34
N GLN A 137 30.45 12.34 -0.85
CA GLN A 137 29.56 12.74 0.23
C GLN A 137 28.08 12.61 -0.15
N GLN A 138 27.73 13.07 -1.36
CA GLN A 138 26.37 12.95 -1.90
C GLN A 138 25.96 11.48 -2.03
N ALA A 139 26.81 10.63 -2.61
CA ALA A 139 26.56 9.20 -2.74
C ALA A 139 26.36 8.53 -1.36
N ALA A 140 27.19 8.86 -0.37
CA ALA A 140 27.06 8.34 0.99
C ALA A 140 25.73 8.76 1.65
N SER A 141 25.34 10.03 1.49
CA SER A 141 24.06 10.54 2.02
C SER A 141 22.85 9.86 1.36
N GLN A 142 22.89 9.66 0.05
CA GLN A 142 21.82 8.97 -0.69
C GLN A 142 21.70 7.51 -0.27
N ALA A 143 22.84 6.82 -0.10
CA ALA A 143 22.86 5.45 0.39
C ALA A 143 22.28 5.34 1.80
N ALA A 144 22.63 6.26 2.71
CA ALA A 144 22.09 6.29 4.06
C ALA A 144 20.56 6.51 4.07
N HIS A 145 20.08 7.49 3.30
CA HIS A 145 18.64 7.74 3.16
C HIS A 145 17.89 6.55 2.53
N ALA A 146 18.47 5.91 1.52
CA ALA A 146 17.88 4.72 0.92
C ALA A 146 17.77 3.57 1.92
N GLN A 147 18.80 3.34 2.74
CA GLN A 147 18.79 2.32 3.79
C GLN A 147 17.72 2.60 4.85
N GLU A 148 17.55 3.85 5.26
CA GLU A 148 16.51 4.24 6.21
C GLU A 148 15.10 4.02 5.64
N ARG A 149 14.88 4.41 4.38
CA ARG A 149 13.61 4.15 3.66
C ARG A 149 13.31 2.66 3.56
N LEU A 150 14.32 1.82 3.32
CA LEU A 150 14.17 0.36 3.27
C LEU A 150 13.78 -0.19 4.64
N LYS A 151 14.48 0.18 5.72
CA LYS A 151 14.14 -0.24 7.10
C LYS A 151 12.72 0.17 7.49
N ALA A 152 12.33 1.41 7.19
CA ALA A 152 10.97 1.90 7.46
C ALA A 152 9.90 1.15 6.63
N ARG A 153 10.24 0.67 5.43
CA ARG A 153 9.34 -0.16 4.62
C ARG A 153 9.23 -1.56 5.19
N GLU A 154 10.33 -2.18 5.58
CA GLU A 154 10.37 -3.51 6.20
C GLU A 154 9.57 -3.53 7.51
N GLN A 155 9.74 -2.52 8.37
CA GLN A 155 8.97 -2.42 9.60
C GLN A 155 7.47 -2.32 9.33
N ARG A 156 7.04 -1.42 8.42
CA ARG A 156 5.63 -1.28 8.04
C ARG A 156 5.05 -2.59 7.48
N GLN A 157 5.84 -3.35 6.73
CA GLN A 157 5.44 -4.66 6.23
C GLN A 157 5.27 -5.68 7.35
N ALA A 158 6.22 -5.73 8.30
CA ALA A 158 6.13 -6.60 9.46
C ALA A 158 4.89 -6.28 10.32
N ASP A 159 4.64 -5.00 10.58
CA ASP A 159 3.48 -4.52 11.35
C ASP A 159 2.16 -4.88 10.63
N ALA A 160 2.08 -4.67 9.31
CA ALA A 160 0.92 -5.03 8.52
C ALA A 160 0.65 -6.54 8.54
N LEU A 161 1.70 -7.38 8.42
CA LEU A 161 1.56 -8.83 8.52
C LEU A 161 1.10 -9.29 9.90
N ALA A 162 1.61 -8.67 10.97
CA ALA A 162 1.16 -8.95 12.32
C ALA A 162 -0.31 -8.59 12.52
N ALA A 163 -0.73 -7.42 12.03
CA ALA A 163 -2.13 -6.99 12.07
C ALA A 163 -3.06 -7.94 11.30
N ILE A 164 -2.67 -8.38 10.10
CA ILE A 164 -3.43 -9.35 9.30
C ILE A 164 -3.57 -10.68 10.05
N ARG A 165 -2.49 -11.19 10.65
CA ARG A 165 -2.55 -12.43 11.45
C ARG A 165 -3.50 -12.32 12.64
N GLN A 166 -3.50 -11.17 13.32
CA GLN A 166 -4.43 -10.93 14.42
C GLN A 166 -5.89 -10.94 13.92
N GLN A 167 -6.17 -10.25 12.81
CA GLN A 167 -7.51 -10.23 12.23
C GLN A 167 -8.00 -11.62 11.80
N ILE A 168 -7.11 -12.45 11.25
CA ILE A 168 -7.43 -13.84 10.92
C ILE A 168 -7.81 -14.61 12.19
N GLY A 169 -6.99 -14.52 13.25
CA GLY A 169 -7.30 -15.19 14.52
C GLY A 169 -8.62 -14.73 15.15
N ASP A 170 -8.92 -13.43 15.09
CA ASP A 170 -10.18 -12.89 15.59
C ASP A 170 -11.39 -13.40 14.79
N LEU A 171 -11.26 -13.50 13.46
CA LEU A 171 -12.30 -14.04 12.57
C LEU A 171 -12.50 -15.55 12.79
N GLU A 172 -11.42 -16.31 12.96
CA GLU A 172 -11.48 -17.73 13.27
C GLU A 172 -12.17 -17.97 14.63
N ALA A 173 -11.87 -17.16 15.65
CA ALA A 173 -12.54 -17.24 16.95
C ALA A 173 -14.02 -16.88 16.86
N LEU A 174 -14.40 -15.89 16.04
CA LEU A 174 -15.80 -15.54 15.80
C LEU A 174 -16.53 -16.70 15.09
N MET A 175 -15.92 -17.28 14.07
CA MET A 175 -16.46 -18.43 13.34
C MET A 175 -16.70 -19.61 14.30
N GLN A 176 -15.73 -19.94 15.15
CA GLN A 176 -15.85 -21.04 16.10
C GLN A 176 -17.00 -20.84 17.09
N ARG A 177 -17.19 -19.63 17.61
CA ARG A 177 -18.32 -19.29 18.50
C ARG A 177 -19.66 -19.44 17.80
N GLU A 178 -19.77 -19.02 16.54
CA GLU A 178 -21.02 -19.14 15.80
C GLU A 178 -21.36 -20.60 15.49
N VAL A 179 -20.34 -21.42 15.17
CA VAL A 179 -20.50 -22.87 15.02
C VAL A 179 -21.01 -23.49 16.33
N GLU A 180 -20.37 -23.20 17.47
CA GLU A 180 -20.79 -23.69 18.78
C GLU A 180 -22.23 -23.28 19.10
N LYS A 181 -22.57 -22.01 18.90
CA LYS A 181 -23.92 -21.49 19.08
C LYS A 181 -24.94 -22.23 18.21
N ALA A 182 -24.66 -22.39 16.92
CA ALA A 182 -25.54 -23.10 15.99
C ALA A 182 -25.72 -24.58 16.40
N THR A 183 -24.65 -25.24 16.88
CA THR A 183 -24.77 -26.63 17.38
C THR A 183 -25.62 -26.72 18.63
N ALA A 184 -25.49 -25.77 19.56
CA ALA A 184 -26.30 -25.71 20.78
C ALA A 184 -27.78 -25.43 20.45
N GLU A 185 -28.06 -24.49 19.56
CA GLU A 185 -29.42 -24.19 19.08
C GLU A 185 -30.05 -25.41 18.40
N LYS A 186 -29.29 -26.11 17.54
CA LYS A 186 -29.75 -27.34 16.89
C LYS A 186 -30.07 -28.44 17.91
N ALA A 187 -29.23 -28.60 18.94
CA ALA A 187 -29.47 -29.58 20.00
C ALA A 187 -30.71 -29.24 20.83
N ALA A 188 -30.91 -27.96 21.16
CA ALA A 188 -32.10 -27.47 21.87
C ALA A 188 -33.39 -27.72 21.08
N LEU A 189 -33.42 -27.36 19.79
CA LEU A 189 -34.55 -27.63 18.91
C LEU A 189 -34.83 -29.14 18.77
N GLY A 190 -33.78 -29.96 18.67
CA GLY A 190 -33.91 -31.41 18.64
C GLY A 190 -34.54 -31.98 19.92
N ALA A 191 -34.16 -31.44 21.08
CA ALA A 191 -34.73 -31.83 22.37
C ALA A 191 -36.20 -31.39 22.52
N GLU A 192 -36.54 -30.19 22.06
CA GLU A 192 -37.91 -29.67 22.04
C GLU A 192 -38.83 -30.54 21.17
N VAL A 193 -38.41 -30.86 19.94
CA VAL A 193 -39.15 -31.75 19.04
C VAL A 193 -39.37 -33.11 19.68
N LYS A 194 -38.34 -33.71 20.28
CA LYS A 194 -38.45 -35.00 20.96
C LYS A 194 -39.42 -34.95 22.15
N SER A 195 -39.32 -33.90 22.96
CA SER A 195 -40.22 -33.70 24.11
C SER A 195 -41.68 -33.54 23.67
N ALA A 196 -41.94 -32.76 22.62
CA ALA A 196 -43.27 -32.58 22.06
C ALA A 196 -43.85 -33.88 21.50
N GLN A 197 -43.03 -34.70 20.83
CA GLN A 197 -43.43 -36.03 20.36
C GLN A 197 -43.80 -36.95 21.52
N GLU A 198 -42.98 -37.03 22.55
CA GLU A 198 -43.26 -37.86 23.74
C GLU A 198 -44.52 -37.38 24.49
N ALA A 199 -44.72 -36.07 24.61
CA ALA A 199 -45.93 -35.50 25.21
C ALA A 199 -47.18 -35.83 24.38
N SER A 200 -47.11 -35.69 23.05
CA SER A 200 -48.20 -36.04 22.14
C SER A 200 -48.57 -37.52 22.22
N MET A 201 -47.58 -38.42 22.28
CA MET A 201 -47.82 -39.86 22.46
C MET A 201 -48.52 -40.17 23.78
N ARG A 202 -48.07 -39.56 24.89
CA ARG A 202 -48.70 -39.75 26.21
C ARG A 202 -50.13 -39.22 26.25
N GLU A 203 -50.38 -38.03 25.69
CA GLU A 203 -51.71 -37.45 25.66
C GLU A 203 -52.64 -38.24 24.74
N SER A 204 -52.16 -38.71 23.59
CA SER A 204 -52.93 -39.58 22.69
C SER A 204 -53.36 -40.87 23.40
N ALA A 205 -52.44 -41.55 24.10
CA ALA A 205 -52.77 -42.76 24.86
C ALA A 205 -53.78 -42.50 25.99
N ARG A 206 -53.70 -41.34 26.65
CA ARG A 206 -54.69 -40.90 27.64
C ARG A 206 -56.06 -40.67 27.00
N LEU A 207 -56.11 -39.98 25.86
CA LEU A 207 -57.35 -39.72 25.12
C LEU A 207 -57.98 -41.02 24.63
N ASP A 208 -57.20 -41.95 24.08
CA ASP A 208 -57.67 -43.27 23.64
C ASP A 208 -58.33 -44.06 24.78
N THR A 209 -57.72 -44.01 25.98
CA THR A 209 -58.29 -44.67 27.17
C THR A 209 -59.67 -44.08 27.54
N GLU A 210 -59.81 -42.75 27.48
CA GLU A 210 -61.09 -42.10 27.78
C GLU A 210 -62.13 -42.34 26.67
N ILE A 211 -61.70 -42.39 25.40
CA ILE A 211 -62.57 -42.75 24.27
C ILE A 211 -63.16 -44.16 24.48
N VAL A 212 -62.34 -45.15 24.81
CA VAL A 212 -62.82 -46.52 25.09
C VAL A 212 -63.82 -46.53 26.24
N ARG A 213 -63.52 -45.82 27.34
CA ARG A 213 -64.43 -45.69 28.48
C ARG A 213 -65.78 -45.07 28.11
N LEU A 214 -65.79 -44.06 27.24
CA LEU A 214 -67.02 -43.44 26.74
C LEU A 214 -67.77 -44.35 25.75
N GLN A 215 -67.06 -45.15 24.95
CA GLN A 215 -67.66 -46.15 24.07
C GLN A 215 -68.40 -47.24 24.85
N GLU A 216 -67.86 -47.69 25.98
CA GLU A 216 -68.55 -48.64 26.87
C GLU A 216 -69.94 -48.15 27.31
N VAL A 217 -70.10 -46.84 27.51
CA VAL A 217 -71.40 -46.23 27.82
C VAL A 217 -72.35 -46.35 26.63
N LEU A 218 -71.89 -46.04 25.42
CA LEU A 218 -72.71 -46.20 24.21
C LEU A 218 -73.12 -47.65 24.00
N ASP A 219 -72.20 -48.60 24.17
CA ASP A 219 -72.49 -50.04 24.02
C ASP A 219 -73.49 -50.53 25.08
N THR A 220 -73.44 -49.99 26.30
CA THR A 220 -74.35 -50.38 27.39
C THR A 220 -75.78 -49.82 27.20
N PHE A 221 -75.91 -48.59 26.70
CA PHE A 221 -77.19 -47.86 26.72
C PHE A 221 -77.82 -47.64 25.34
N VAL A 222 -77.08 -47.83 24.25
CA VAL A 222 -77.55 -47.54 22.87
C VAL A 222 -77.54 -48.78 21.97
N ALA A 223 -76.70 -49.80 22.23
CA ALA A 223 -76.70 -51.02 21.41
C ALA A 223 -78.03 -51.81 21.57
N PRO A 224 -78.69 -52.23 20.47
CA PRO A 224 -79.92 -53.00 20.56
C PRO A 224 -79.61 -54.41 21.08
N ALA A 225 -80.32 -54.82 22.13
CA ALA A 225 -80.28 -56.19 22.63
C ALA A 225 -80.61 -57.17 21.49
N ALA A 226 -79.61 -57.92 21.02
CA ALA A 226 -79.86 -59.17 20.33
C ALA A 226 -80.59 -60.09 21.31
N ALA A 227 -81.88 -60.30 21.06
CA ALA A 227 -82.78 -61.05 21.91
C ALA A 227 -82.30 -62.52 22.04
N PRO A 228 -82.22 -63.09 23.26
CA PRO A 228 -82.10 -64.52 23.43
C PRO A 228 -83.45 -65.18 23.14
N ALA A 229 -83.60 -65.79 21.97
CA ALA A 229 -84.68 -66.74 21.73
C ALA A 229 -84.34 -68.07 22.43
N ALA A 230 -84.84 -68.22 23.66
CA ALA A 230 -84.87 -69.46 24.41
C ALA A 230 -86.06 -70.36 23.96
N PRO A 231 -86.10 -71.65 24.36
CA PRO A 231 -86.47 -72.80 23.53
C PRO A 231 -87.97 -73.11 23.47
N ARG A 232 -88.39 -73.85 22.43
CA ARG A 232 -89.59 -74.69 22.49
C ARG A 232 -89.29 -76.10 21.98
N SER A 233 -89.35 -77.03 22.91
CA SER A 233 -89.44 -78.47 22.72
C SER A 233 -90.81 -78.84 22.13
N SER A 234 -90.81 -79.71 21.11
CA SER A 234 -91.69 -80.90 20.95
C SER A 234 -91.46 -81.53 19.57
#